data_AF-A0A7V0S2X7-F1
#
_entry.id   AF-A0A7V0S2X7-F1
#
_cell.length_a   1.000
_cell.length_b   1.000
_cell.length_c   1.000
_cell.angle_alpha   90.00
_cell.angle_beta   90.00
_cell.angle_gamma   90.00
#
_symmetry.space_group_name_H-M   'P 1'
#
loop_
_entity.id
_entity.type
_entity.pdbx_description
1 polymer ?
#
loop_
_entity_poly.entity_id
_entity_poly.type
_entity_poly.pdbx_seq_one_letter_code
_entity_poly.pdbx_strand_id
1 'polypeptide(L)'
;MTPEENVNLESELEHFRSEKEKIRQIVGQVGGKGSAKQDLMINLTFLAIILVLFIFDILRHLFHMNLPLPPLLSIEMGVLLVSIKIIWMIYKQAKVEHFQFWILNSIEFRLNNLSSQINTIEKKLDKKLTVHREQL
;
A
#
# COMPACT_ATOMS: atom_id res chain seq x y z
N MET A 1 -12.36 38.37 -21.98
CA MET A 1 -11.83 37.00 -22.08
C MET A 1 -11.95 36.57 -23.52
N THR A 2 -10.81 36.42 -24.20
CA THR A 2 -10.73 36.04 -25.61
C THR A 2 -10.89 34.53 -25.76
N PRO A 3 -11.35 34.03 -26.92
CA PRO A 3 -11.50 32.59 -27.18
C PRO A 3 -10.22 31.79 -26.98
N GLU A 4 -9.05 32.39 -27.21
CA GLU A 4 -7.74 31.74 -27.06
C GLU A 4 -7.35 31.45 -25.60
N GLU A 5 -7.75 32.29 -24.64
CA GLU A 5 -7.52 32.03 -23.20
C GLU A 5 -8.33 30.82 -22.71
N ASN A 6 -9.56 30.64 -23.20
CA ASN A 6 -10.42 29.50 -22.81
C ASN A 6 -9.87 28.17 -23.32
N VAL A 7 -9.39 28.12 -24.57
CA VAL A 7 -8.81 26.89 -25.15
C VAL A 7 -7.53 26.48 -24.40
N ASN A 8 -6.72 27.46 -23.97
CA ASN A 8 -5.52 27.19 -23.19
C ASN A 8 -5.87 26.61 -21.79
N LEU A 9 -6.81 27.22 -21.08
CA LEU A 9 -7.27 26.76 -19.75
C LEU A 9 -7.89 25.38 -19.78
N GLU A 10 -8.70 25.05 -20.80
CA GLU A 10 -9.26 23.71 -20.96
C GLU A 10 -8.17 22.65 -21.18
N SER A 11 -7.18 22.96 -22.04
CA SER A 11 -6.05 22.05 -22.29
C SER A 11 -5.20 21.82 -21.04
N GLU A 12 -5.01 22.86 -20.23
CA GLU A 12 -4.26 22.80 -18.98
C GLU A 12 -5.03 21.99 -17.92
N LEU A 13 -6.35 22.19 -17.81
CA LEU A 13 -7.24 21.41 -16.95
C LEU A 13 -7.25 19.92 -17.31
N GLU A 14 -7.26 19.61 -18.60
CA GLU A 14 -7.24 18.24 -19.09
C GLU A 14 -5.89 17.57 -18.79
N HIS A 15 -4.80 18.32 -18.95
CA HIS A 15 -3.47 17.89 -18.54
C HIS A 15 -3.43 17.58 -17.04
N PHE A 16 -3.92 18.48 -16.17
CA PHE A 16 -4.00 18.27 -14.72
C PHE A 16 -4.84 17.03 -14.34
N ARG A 17 -5.98 16.81 -15.00
CA ARG A 17 -6.81 15.63 -14.77
C ARG A 17 -6.07 14.34 -15.15
N SER A 18 -5.35 14.36 -16.27
CA SER A 18 -4.58 13.20 -16.74
C SER A 18 -3.45 12.84 -15.78
N GLU A 19 -2.72 13.83 -15.27
CA GLU A 19 -1.65 13.62 -14.28
C GLU A 19 -2.21 13.11 -12.96
N LYS A 20 -3.32 13.68 -12.50
CA LYS A 20 -4.01 13.22 -11.30
C LYS A 20 -4.43 11.75 -11.42
N GLU A 21 -4.96 11.34 -12.57
CA GLU A 21 -5.39 9.95 -12.77
C GLU A 21 -4.19 9.00 -12.85
N LYS A 22 -3.07 9.39 -13.47
CA LYS A 22 -1.81 8.62 -13.45
C LYS A 22 -1.32 8.41 -12.02
N ILE A 23 -1.29 9.47 -11.21
CA ILE A 23 -0.92 9.38 -9.79
C ILE A 23 -1.86 8.42 -9.06
N ARG A 24 -3.18 8.53 -9.28
CA ARG A 24 -4.18 7.64 -8.68
C ARG A 24 -3.96 6.18 -9.06
N GLN A 25 -3.63 5.89 -10.32
CA GLN A 25 -3.34 4.55 -10.78
C GLN A 25 -2.08 3.98 -10.15
N ILE A 26 -0.99 4.76 -10.08
CA ILE A 26 0.26 4.34 -9.43
C ILE A 26 0.00 4.04 -7.94
N VAL A 27 -0.65 4.96 -7.23
CA VAL A 27 -1.02 4.78 -5.81
C VAL A 27 -1.95 3.57 -5.63
N GLY A 28 -2.92 3.37 -6.52
CA GLY A 28 -3.83 2.23 -6.48
C GLY A 28 -3.17 0.88 -6.78
N GLN A 29 -2.18 0.85 -7.67
CA GLN A 29 -1.37 -0.33 -7.96
C GLN A 29 -0.47 -0.70 -6.78
N VAL A 30 0.09 0.29 -6.09
CA VAL A 30 0.88 0.05 -4.89
C VAL A 30 0.02 -0.34 -3.69
N GLY A 31 -1.19 0.24 -3.56
CA GLY A 31 -2.18 -0.11 -2.54
C GLY A 31 -2.96 -1.41 -2.80
N GLY A 32 -2.62 -2.18 -3.84
CA GLY A 32 -3.10 -3.55 -4.00
C GLY A 32 -4.39 -3.76 -4.80
N LYS A 33 -5.00 -2.71 -5.40
CA LYS A 33 -6.24 -2.83 -6.19
C LYS A 33 -6.16 -3.86 -7.34
N GLY A 34 -5.01 -4.01 -7.97
CA GLY A 34 -4.80 -5.00 -9.04
C GLY A 34 -4.71 -6.45 -8.56
N SER A 35 -4.40 -6.66 -7.29
CA SER A 35 -4.10 -8.00 -6.74
C SER A 35 -5.20 -8.55 -5.83
N ALA A 36 -6.23 -7.78 -5.49
CA ALA A 36 -7.30 -8.22 -4.59
C ALA A 36 -8.01 -9.51 -5.06
N LYS A 37 -8.27 -9.63 -6.37
CA LYS A 37 -8.86 -10.86 -6.95
C LYS A 37 -7.89 -12.04 -6.91
N GLN A 38 -6.61 -11.78 -7.17
CA GLN A 38 -5.57 -12.81 -7.12
C GLN A 38 -5.36 -13.30 -5.67
N ASP A 39 -5.40 -12.40 -4.69
CA ASP A 39 -5.29 -12.73 -3.27
C ASP A 39 -6.44 -13.60 -2.80
N LEU A 40 -7.66 -13.23 -3.20
CA LEU A 40 -8.85 -14.01 -2.90
C LEU A 40 -8.71 -15.42 -3.47
N MET A 41 -8.27 -15.54 -4.72
CA MET A 41 -8.05 -16.82 -5.39
C MET A 41 -6.97 -17.65 -4.70
N ILE A 42 -5.81 -17.06 -4.39
CA ILE A 42 -4.71 -17.73 -3.68
C ILE A 42 -5.17 -18.18 -2.28
N ASN A 43 -5.93 -17.35 -1.56
CA ASN A 43 -6.45 -17.70 -0.25
C ASN A 43 -7.44 -18.87 -0.33
N LEU A 44 -8.33 -18.85 -1.32
CA LEU A 44 -9.30 -19.91 -1.55
C LEU A 44 -8.60 -21.23 -1.93
N THR A 45 -7.58 -21.18 -2.79
CA THR A 45 -6.76 -22.34 -3.14
C THR A 45 -6.05 -22.93 -1.92
N PHE A 46 -5.45 -22.09 -1.06
CA PHE A 46 -4.82 -22.55 0.17
C PHE A 46 -5.83 -23.22 1.11
N LEU A 47 -7.01 -22.64 1.29
CA LEU A 47 -8.07 -23.22 2.10
C LEU A 47 -8.53 -24.57 1.54
N ALA A 48 -8.70 -24.68 0.22
CA ALA A 48 -9.07 -25.93 -0.42
C ALA A 48 -8.02 -27.03 -0.20
N ILE A 49 -6.72 -26.72 -0.32
CA ILE A 49 -5.63 -27.68 -0.07
C ILE A 49 -5.65 -28.18 1.37
N ILE A 50 -5.80 -27.27 2.35
CA ILE A 50 -5.87 -27.65 3.77
C ILE A 50 -7.08 -28.54 4.04
N LEU A 51 -8.25 -28.21 3.47
CA LEU A 51 -9.46 -29.03 3.58
C LEU A 51 -9.27 -30.43 2.99
N VAL A 52 -8.63 -30.52 1.81
CA VAL A 52 -8.35 -31.82 1.17
C VAL A 52 -7.41 -32.66 2.03
N LEU A 53 -6.33 -32.07 2.56
CA LEU A 53 -5.42 -32.77 3.48
C LEU A 53 -6.15 -33.28 4.72
N PHE A 54 -7.03 -32.47 5.29
CA PHE A 54 -7.81 -32.84 6.47
C PHE A 54 -8.82 -33.96 6.19
N ILE A 55 -9.55 -33.87 5.08
CA ILE A 55 -10.49 -34.92 4.65
C ILE A 55 -9.74 -36.22 4.35
N PHE A 56 -8.56 -36.13 3.72
CA PHE A 56 -7.73 -37.28 3.40
C PHE A 56 -7.23 -37.99 4.67
N ASP A 57 -6.85 -37.22 5.69
CA ASP A 57 -6.46 -37.74 7.01
C ASP A 57 -7.62 -38.48 7.70
N ILE A 58 -8.82 -37.89 7.68
CA ILE A 58 -10.04 -38.50 8.22
C ILE A 58 -10.40 -39.79 7.46
N LEU A 59 -10.39 -39.76 6.12
CA LEU A 59 -10.69 -40.92 5.28
C LEU A 59 -9.70 -42.06 5.55
N ARG A 60 -8.42 -41.74 5.68
CA ARG A 60 -7.39 -42.73 6.03
C ARG A 60 -7.66 -43.39 7.37
N HIS A 61 -8.05 -42.60 8.38
CA HIS A 61 -8.38 -43.11 9.71
C HIS A 61 -9.67 -43.95 9.72
N LEU A 62 -10.70 -43.55 8.97
CA LEU A 62 -11.99 -44.26 8.90
C LEU A 62 -11.93 -45.55 8.07
N PHE A 63 -11.32 -45.51 6.88
CA PHE A 63 -11.29 -46.64 5.94
C PHE A 63 -10.14 -47.62 6.18
N HIS A 64 -9.29 -47.40 7.20
CA HIS A 64 -8.13 -48.25 7.51
C HIS A 64 -7.26 -48.54 6.28
N MET A 65 -7.06 -47.54 5.40
CA MET A 65 -6.15 -47.67 4.28
C MET A 65 -4.72 -47.84 4.82
N ASN A 66 -4.19 -49.06 4.70
CA ASN A 66 -2.80 -49.42 5.01
C ASN A 66 -1.83 -48.75 4.02
N LEU A 67 -1.71 -47.42 4.08
CA LEU A 67 -0.55 -46.72 3.54
C LEU A 67 0.56 -46.73 4.61
N PRO A 68 1.82 -47.02 4.25
CA PRO A 68 2.97 -47.04 5.16
C PRO A 68 3.47 -45.62 5.55
N LEU A 69 2.58 -44.63 5.60
CA LEU A 69 2.95 -43.25 5.94
C LEU A 69 2.82 -43.00 7.45
N PRO A 70 3.69 -42.21 8.08
CA PRO A 70 3.51 -41.79 9.47
C PRO A 70 2.12 -41.18 9.72
N PRO A 71 1.50 -41.38 10.90
CA PRO A 71 0.22 -40.76 11.24
C PRO A 71 0.28 -39.23 11.32
N LEU A 72 1.43 -38.68 11.73
CA LEU A 72 1.61 -37.24 11.93
C LEU A 72 1.93 -36.46 10.65
N LEU A 73 2.22 -37.15 9.54
CA LEU A 73 2.69 -36.51 8.31
C LEU A 73 1.69 -35.47 7.78
N SER A 74 0.38 -35.72 7.90
CA SER A 74 -0.66 -34.79 7.44
C SER A 74 -0.61 -33.46 8.21
N ILE A 75 -0.45 -33.55 9.54
CA ILE A 75 -0.37 -32.39 10.43
C ILE A 75 0.94 -31.63 10.17
N GLU A 76 2.07 -32.33 10.02
CA GLU A 76 3.35 -31.70 9.68
C GLU A 76 3.28 -30.92 8.35
N MET A 77 2.67 -31.51 7.33
CA MET A 77 2.44 -30.85 6.03
C MET A 77 1.49 -29.66 6.16
N GLY A 78 0.45 -29.76 6.98
CA GLY A 78 -0.46 -28.65 7.28
C GLY A 78 0.26 -27.48 7.94
N VAL A 79 1.07 -27.74 8.97
CA VAL A 79 1.86 -26.73 9.67
C VAL A 79 2.88 -26.09 8.73
N LEU A 80 3.55 -26.87 7.88
CA LEU A 80 4.48 -26.35 6.87
C LEU A 80 3.78 -25.41 5.88
N LEU A 81 2.62 -25.81 5.35
CA LEU A 81 1.83 -25.00 4.41
C LEU A 81 1.37 -23.69 5.02
N VAL A 82 0.87 -23.70 6.26
CA VAL A 82 0.46 -22.49 6.98
C VAL A 82 1.66 -21.57 7.22
N SER A 83 2.81 -22.13 7.59
CA SER A 83 4.04 -21.36 7.82
C SER A 83 4.50 -20.63 6.55
N ILE A 84 4.50 -21.33 5.41
CA ILE A 84 4.80 -20.74 4.11
C ILE A 84 3.80 -19.64 3.75
N LYS A 85 2.50 -19.85 4.02
CA LYS A 85 1.44 -18.85 3.77
C LYS A 85 1.67 -17.57 4.57
N ILE A 86 2.08 -17.68 5.83
CA ILE A 86 2.39 -16.53 6.69
C ILE A 86 3.58 -15.76 6.11
N ILE A 87 4.68 -16.45 5.77
CA ILE A 87 5.87 -15.83 5.16
C ILE A 87 5.49 -15.08 3.87
N TRP A 88 4.68 -15.70 3.01
CA TRP A 88 4.18 -15.05 1.80
C TRP A 88 3.40 -13.78 2.14
N MET A 89 2.45 -13.86 3.08
CA MET A 89 1.64 -12.72 3.48
C MET A 89 2.51 -11.54 3.95
N ILE A 90 3.51 -11.82 4.79
CA ILE A 90 4.46 -10.81 5.30
C ILE A 90 5.25 -10.19 4.15
N TYR A 91 5.80 -11.01 3.24
CA TYR A 91 6.55 -10.51 2.08
C TYR A 91 5.69 -9.58 1.21
N LYS A 92 4.42 -9.93 1.03
CA LYS A 92 3.49 -9.12 0.25
C LYS A 92 3.18 -7.79 0.94
N GLN A 93 3.00 -7.81 2.26
CA GLN A 93 2.67 -6.63 3.05
C GLN A 93 3.81 -5.59 3.08
N ALA A 94 5.06 -6.06 3.12
CA ALA A 94 6.25 -5.20 3.16
C ALA A 94 6.33 -4.18 2.02
N LYS A 95 5.82 -4.51 0.82
CA LYS A 95 5.79 -3.59 -0.32
C LYS A 95 4.89 -2.38 -0.07
N VAL A 96 3.72 -2.59 0.54
CA VAL A 96 2.77 -1.52 0.85
C VAL A 96 3.31 -0.63 1.96
N GLU A 97 3.89 -1.25 2.99
CA GLU A 97 4.49 -0.54 4.12
C GLU A 97 5.64 0.37 3.68
N HIS A 98 6.54 -0.14 2.82
CA HIS A 98 7.62 0.67 2.27
C HIS A 98 7.10 1.89 1.51
N PHE A 99 6.04 1.72 0.72
CA PHE A 99 5.42 2.84 0.00
C PHE A 99 4.77 3.85 0.94
N GLN A 100 4.01 3.39 1.94
CA GLN A 100 3.43 4.26 2.95
C GLN A 100 4.51 5.08 3.67
N PHE A 101 5.64 4.44 4.00
CA PHE A 101 6.80 5.10 4.59
C PHE A 101 7.37 6.21 3.70
N TRP A 102 7.57 5.95 2.40
CA TRP A 102 8.06 6.97 1.46
C TRP A 102 7.13 8.17 1.33
N ILE A 103 5.81 7.93 1.28
CA ILE A 103 4.81 8.99 1.22
C ILE A 103 4.86 9.84 2.49
N LEU A 104 4.89 9.20 3.66
CA LEU A 104 4.97 9.89 4.94
C LEU A 104 6.23 10.76 5.03
N ASN A 105 7.40 10.20 4.70
CA ASN A 105 8.67 10.93 4.69
C ASN A 105 8.65 12.14 3.73
N SER A 106 8.03 11.98 2.56
CA SER A 106 7.88 13.07 1.59
C SER A 106 6.98 14.19 2.12
N ILE A 107 5.88 13.84 2.78
CA ILE A 107 4.96 14.80 3.42
C ILE A 107 5.66 15.50 4.59
N GLU A 108 6.37 14.76 5.43
CA GLU A 108 7.15 15.28 6.55
C GLU A 108 8.18 16.31 6.08
N PHE A 109 8.97 15.97 5.05
CA PHE A 109 9.93 16.91 4.46
C PHE A 109 9.26 18.17 3.90
N ARG A 110 8.13 18.02 3.18
CA ARG A 110 7.35 19.14 2.64
C ARG A 110 6.83 20.04 3.76
N LEU A 111 6.27 19.46 4.82
CA LEU A 111 5.77 20.19 5.99
C LEU A 111 6.89 20.95 6.70
N ASN A 112 8.06 20.32 6.87
CA ASN A 112 9.21 20.97 7.50
C ASN A 112 9.71 22.19 6.69
N ASN A 113 9.75 22.07 5.37
CA ASN A 113 10.11 23.19 4.49
C ASN A 113 9.07 24.32 4.55
N LEU A 114 7.78 23.99 4.58
CA LEU A 114 6.72 24.98 4.75
C LEU A 114 6.83 25.70 6.10
N SER A 115 7.08 24.97 7.18
CA SER A 115 7.31 25.54 8.52
C SER A 115 8.50 26.51 8.51
N SER A 116 9.61 26.14 7.88
CA SER A 116 10.79 27.01 7.75
C SER A 116 10.51 28.26 6.90
N GLN A 117 9.71 28.15 5.84
CA GLN A 117 9.28 29.30 5.03
C GLN A 117 8.40 30.26 5.84
N ILE A 118 7.44 29.74 6.61
CA ILE A 118 6.57 30.52 7.49
C ILE A 118 7.42 31.29 8.52
N ASN A 119 8.31 30.61 9.23
CA ASN A 119 9.21 31.24 10.21
C ASN A 119 10.08 32.34 9.58
N THR A 120 10.50 32.16 8.32
CA THR A 120 11.28 33.18 7.59
C THR A 120 10.43 34.41 7.25
N ILE A 121 9.15 34.19 6.89
CA ILE A 121 8.19 35.27 6.62
C ILE A 121 7.91 36.06 7.90
N GLU A 122 7.66 35.37 9.01
CA GLU A 122 7.45 36.01 10.33
C GLU A 122 8.63 36.90 10.72
N LYS A 123 9.87 36.38 10.65
CA LYS A 123 11.08 37.18 10.95
C LYS A 123 11.24 38.40 10.05
N LYS A 124 10.90 38.30 8.77
CA LYS A 124 10.97 39.43 7.83
C LYS A 124 9.90 40.47 8.13
N LEU A 125 8.72 40.05 8.56
CA LEU A 125 7.62 40.93 8.94
C LEU A 125 7.97 41.69 10.23
N ASP A 126 8.46 40.99 11.26
CA ASP A 126 8.91 41.60 12.52
C ASP A 126 10.01 42.63 12.29
N LYS A 127 11.01 42.29 11.46
CA LYS A 127 12.10 43.21 11.11
C LYS A 127 11.59 44.46 10.38
N LYS A 128 10.59 44.34 9.51
CA LYS A 128 9.99 45.50 8.85
C LYS A 128 9.21 46.36 9.84
N LEU A 129 8.49 45.75 10.77
CA LEU A 129 7.72 46.46 11.80
C LEU A 129 8.63 47.21 12.78
N THR A 130 9.75 46.63 13.21
CA THR A 130 10.71 47.32 14.09
C THR A 130 11.38 48.50 13.40
N VAL A 131 11.83 48.34 12.15
CA VAL A 131 12.43 49.43 11.36
C VAL A 131 11.44 50.58 11.15
N HIS A 132 10.16 50.28 10.87
CA HIS A 132 9.14 51.33 10.73
C HIS A 132 8.89 52.09 12.04
N ARG A 133 9.02 51.42 13.18
CA ARG A 133 8.84 52.01 14.51
C ARG A 133 10.00 52.91 14.95
N GLU A 134 11.21 52.67 14.45
CA GLU A 134 12.39 53.52 14.70
C GLU A 134 12.47 54.76 13.78
N GLN A 135 11.62 54.83 12.75
CA GLN A 135 11.53 55.96 11.82
C GLN A 135 10.46 57.00 12.20
N LEU A 136 9.74 56.79 13.30
CA LEU A 136 8.74 57.68 13.91
C LEU A 136 9.26 58.19 15.25
#